data_AF-X7ZW44-F1
#
_entry.id   AF-X7ZW44-F1
#
_cell.length_a   1.000
_cell.length_b   1.000
_cell.length_c   1.000
_cell.angle_alpha   90.00
_cell.angle_beta   90.00
_cell.angle_gamma   90.00
#
_symmetry.space_group_name_H-M   'P 1'
#
loop_
_entity.id
_entity.type
_entity.pdbx_description
1 polymer ?
#
loop_
_entity_poly.entity_id
_entity_poly.type
_entity_poly.pdbx_seq_one_letter_code
_entity_poly.pdbx_strand_id
1 'polypeptide(L)'
;MTTYREIAADLMAPGKGILAADESIATMSARLRDAGVEPSAERRRDYRELLASTPQLAQSISGIIFCDETLRQTFSDGTPFAQAVAARGILPGIKVDTGAKPCPGLPGEKVTEGLDGLPARLAEYAAMGAAFAKWRAVFEITDSTPTRGAIRVNADALARYAAACQEAGLVPIVEPEVLMDGEHSRDRCAEVTSEVHAAVRENLALLNVDLAGSCSNQTW
;
A
#
# COMPACT_ATOMS: atom_id res chain seq x y z
N MET A 1 22.41 -11.71 1.90
CA MET A 1 21.26 -10.90 2.32
C MET A 1 20.67 -10.30 1.07
N THR A 2 19.40 -10.60 0.79
CA THR A 2 18.71 -10.04 -0.37
C THR A 2 18.53 -8.53 -0.17
N THR A 3 18.89 -7.73 -1.17
CA THR A 3 18.73 -6.28 -1.13
C THR A 3 17.30 -5.89 -1.45
N TYR A 4 16.83 -4.71 -1.00
CA TYR A 4 15.50 -4.22 -1.37
C TYR A 4 15.34 -4.05 -2.90
N ARG A 5 16.43 -3.86 -3.67
CA ARG A 5 16.38 -3.86 -5.15
C ARG A 5 16.02 -5.22 -5.74
N GLU A 6 16.57 -6.31 -5.18
CA GLU A 6 16.24 -7.67 -5.60
C GLU A 6 14.80 -8.01 -5.25
N ILE A 7 14.32 -7.61 -4.06
CA ILE A 7 12.91 -7.76 -3.67
C ILE A 7 11.99 -7.01 -4.64
N ALA A 8 12.35 -5.79 -5.04
CA ALA A 8 11.57 -5.00 -6.00
C ALA A 8 11.52 -5.68 -7.38
N ALA A 9 12.64 -6.26 -7.84
CA ALA A 9 12.69 -7.03 -9.08
C ALA A 9 11.82 -8.29 -9.01
N ASP A 10 11.83 -9.01 -7.89
CA ASP A 10 11.01 -10.20 -7.66
C ASP A 10 9.50 -9.86 -7.60
N LEU A 11 9.15 -8.74 -6.96
CA LEU A 11 7.76 -8.22 -6.96
C LEU A 11 7.27 -7.91 -8.36
N MET A 12 8.14 -7.40 -9.24
CA MET A 12 7.79 -6.99 -10.60
C MET A 12 8.16 -8.04 -11.66
N ALA A 13 8.31 -9.30 -11.25
CA ALA A 13 8.64 -10.38 -12.17
C ALA A 13 7.63 -10.48 -13.34
N PRO A 14 8.08 -10.67 -14.59
CA PRO A 14 7.20 -10.74 -15.75
C PRO A 14 6.08 -11.77 -15.59
N GLY A 15 4.85 -11.36 -15.88
CA GLY A 15 3.67 -12.22 -15.79
C GLY A 15 3.10 -12.38 -14.37
N LYS A 16 3.70 -11.73 -13.36
CA LYS A 16 3.17 -11.69 -11.99
C LYS A 16 2.63 -10.31 -11.61
N GLY A 17 1.75 -10.29 -10.62
CA GLY A 17 1.20 -9.08 -10.02
C GLY A 17 1.13 -9.16 -8.49
N ILE A 18 0.53 -8.14 -7.89
CA ILE A 18 0.36 -8.02 -6.44
C ILE A 18 -1.13 -8.13 -6.12
N LEU A 19 -1.47 -8.97 -5.14
CA LEU A 19 -2.81 -9.03 -4.57
C LEU A 19 -2.91 -8.05 -3.40
N ALA A 20 -3.71 -7.00 -3.54
CA ALA A 20 -4.02 -6.08 -2.45
C ALA A 20 -5.14 -6.65 -1.56
N ALA A 21 -4.76 -7.30 -0.45
CA ALA A 21 -5.66 -7.85 0.57
C ALA A 21 -5.55 -7.08 1.90
N ASP A 22 -5.26 -5.78 1.81
CA ASP A 22 -4.93 -4.87 2.90
C ASP A 22 -6.13 -4.02 3.35
N GLU A 23 -7.36 -4.48 3.08
CA GLU A 23 -8.54 -3.78 3.54
C GLU A 23 -8.53 -3.65 5.06
N SER A 24 -8.80 -2.43 5.53
CA SER A 24 -8.97 -2.15 6.95
C SER A 24 -10.07 -3.03 7.56
N ILE A 25 -10.09 -3.16 8.89
CA ILE A 25 -11.16 -3.86 9.61
C ILE A 25 -12.53 -3.32 9.19
N ALA A 26 -12.68 -1.99 9.09
CA ALA A 26 -13.94 -1.35 8.70
C ALA A 26 -14.34 -1.73 7.26
N THR A 27 -13.40 -1.61 6.31
CA THR A 27 -13.63 -1.93 4.89
C THR A 27 -13.99 -3.39 4.68
N MET A 28 -13.21 -4.32 5.26
CA MET A 28 -13.51 -5.74 5.11
C MET A 28 -14.81 -6.14 5.81
N SER A 29 -15.10 -5.57 6.98
CA SER A 29 -16.35 -5.85 7.69
C SER A 29 -17.57 -5.32 6.94
N ALA A 30 -17.45 -4.24 6.16
CA ALA A 30 -18.49 -3.83 5.23
C ALA A 30 -18.67 -4.86 4.10
N ARG A 31 -17.59 -5.27 3.44
CA ARG A 31 -17.65 -6.29 2.36
C ARG A 31 -18.26 -7.62 2.81
N LEU A 32 -17.94 -8.08 4.02
CA LEU A 32 -18.56 -9.29 4.59
C LEU A 32 -20.07 -9.12 4.79
N ARG A 33 -20.51 -7.99 5.35
CA ARG A 33 -21.95 -7.70 5.52
C ARG A 33 -22.70 -7.65 4.20
N ASP A 34 -22.11 -7.00 3.19
CA ASP A 34 -22.71 -6.91 1.85
C ASP A 34 -22.85 -8.29 1.20
N ALA A 35 -21.97 -9.24 1.57
CA ALA A 35 -22.05 -10.64 1.15
C ALA A 35 -22.95 -11.51 2.07
N GLY A 36 -23.65 -10.93 3.05
CA GLY A 36 -24.50 -11.67 3.99
C GLY A 36 -23.75 -12.45 5.08
N VAL A 37 -22.47 -12.12 5.30
CA VAL A 37 -21.61 -12.74 6.31
C VAL A 37 -21.40 -11.78 7.48
N GLU A 38 -21.79 -12.19 8.68
CA GLU A 38 -21.61 -11.37 9.88
C GLU A 38 -20.10 -11.18 10.19
N PRO A 39 -19.57 -9.96 10.33
CA PRO A 39 -18.13 -9.74 10.42
C PRO A 39 -17.55 -10.11 11.78
N SER A 40 -16.43 -10.85 11.78
CA SER A 40 -15.62 -11.12 12.97
C SER A 40 -14.13 -11.15 12.60
N ALA A 41 -13.24 -11.05 13.59
CA ALA A 41 -11.80 -11.20 13.35
C ALA A 41 -11.47 -12.57 12.73
N GLU A 42 -12.17 -13.62 13.15
CA GLU A 42 -12.04 -14.97 12.62
C GLU A 42 -12.47 -15.06 11.14
N ARG A 43 -13.63 -14.52 10.78
CA ARG A 43 -14.11 -14.55 9.38
C ARG A 43 -13.26 -13.68 8.45
N ARG A 44 -12.74 -12.56 8.97
CA ARG A 44 -11.73 -11.76 8.28
C ARG A 44 -10.45 -12.55 8.05
N ARG A 45 -10.00 -13.35 9.02
CA ARG A 45 -8.85 -14.25 8.90
C ARG A 45 -9.11 -15.37 7.89
N ASP A 46 -10.24 -16.07 8.01
CA ASP A 46 -10.67 -17.16 7.12
C ASP A 46 -10.68 -16.69 5.65
N TYR A 47 -11.22 -15.50 5.39
CA TYR A 47 -11.25 -14.94 4.05
C TYR A 47 -9.85 -14.68 3.48
N ARG A 48 -8.91 -14.15 4.28
CA ARG A 48 -7.53 -13.91 3.80
C ARG A 48 -6.75 -15.22 3.65
N GLU A 49 -6.99 -16.18 4.53
CA GLU A 49 -6.40 -17.52 4.41
C GLU A 49 -6.89 -18.23 3.15
N LEU A 50 -8.19 -18.15 2.85
CA LEU A 50 -8.76 -18.69 1.60
C LEU A 50 -8.05 -18.11 0.37
N LEU A 51 -7.88 -16.79 0.31
CA LEU A 51 -7.16 -16.14 -0.79
C LEU A 51 -5.69 -16.61 -0.84
N ALA A 52 -4.97 -16.48 0.26
CA ALA A 52 -3.53 -16.75 0.35
C ALA A 52 -3.16 -18.23 0.16
N SER A 53 -4.09 -19.15 0.44
CA SER A 53 -3.90 -20.60 0.28
C SER A 53 -4.37 -21.14 -1.07
N THR A 54 -4.89 -20.28 -1.96
CA THR A 54 -5.36 -20.69 -3.30
C THR A 54 -4.25 -21.46 -4.05
N PRO A 55 -4.52 -22.69 -4.52
CA PRO A 55 -3.54 -23.48 -5.25
C PRO A 55 -3.00 -22.72 -6.46
N GLN A 56 -1.69 -22.82 -6.69
CA GLN A 56 -1.00 -22.20 -7.84
C GLN A 56 -1.02 -20.67 -7.86
N LEU A 57 -1.47 -19.98 -6.81
CA LEU A 57 -1.49 -18.51 -6.74
C LEU A 57 -0.13 -17.88 -7.06
N ALA A 58 0.96 -18.48 -6.59
CA ALA A 58 2.33 -18.00 -6.78
C ALA A 58 2.81 -17.99 -8.25
N GLN A 59 2.08 -18.64 -9.17
CA GLN A 59 2.37 -18.56 -10.60
C GLN A 59 2.08 -17.17 -11.16
N SER A 60 1.07 -16.48 -10.62
CA SER A 60 0.61 -15.17 -11.10
C SER A 60 0.75 -14.06 -10.08
N ILE A 61 0.99 -14.39 -8.80
CA ILE A 61 1.13 -13.40 -7.72
C ILE A 61 2.53 -13.49 -7.12
N SER A 62 3.26 -12.37 -7.16
CA SER A 62 4.59 -12.23 -6.56
C SER A 62 4.52 -11.73 -5.12
N GLY A 63 3.49 -10.96 -4.77
CA GLY A 63 3.31 -10.44 -3.42
C GLY A 63 1.86 -10.24 -3.01
N ILE A 64 1.60 -10.28 -1.70
CA ILE A 64 0.28 -9.99 -1.13
C ILE A 64 0.43 -8.89 -0.08
N ILE A 65 -0.37 -7.83 -0.19
CA ILE A 65 -0.41 -6.76 0.80
C ILE A 65 -1.44 -7.11 1.87
N PHE A 66 -1.05 -7.07 3.13
CA PHE A 66 -1.95 -7.30 4.27
C PHE A 66 -2.15 -6.01 5.09
N CYS A 67 -3.23 -5.96 5.84
CA CYS A 67 -3.39 -4.99 6.93
C CYS A 67 -2.74 -5.53 8.21
N ASP A 68 -2.54 -4.65 9.20
CA ASP A 68 -1.89 -5.00 10.47
C ASP A 68 -2.55 -6.19 11.18
N GLU A 69 -3.90 -6.24 11.20
CA GLU A 69 -4.64 -7.36 11.78
C GLU A 69 -4.24 -8.69 11.16
N THR A 70 -4.22 -8.79 9.82
CA THR A 70 -3.93 -10.05 9.13
C THR A 70 -2.46 -10.45 9.23
N LEU A 71 -1.52 -9.50 9.17
CA LEU A 71 -0.09 -9.83 9.29
C LEU A 71 0.25 -10.41 10.68
N ARG A 72 -0.51 -10.01 11.72
CA ARG A 72 -0.39 -10.52 13.10
C ARG A 72 -1.17 -11.80 13.35
N GLN A 73 -2.00 -12.25 12.40
CA GLN A 73 -2.76 -13.49 12.51
C GLN A 73 -1.92 -14.70 12.09
N THR A 74 -2.48 -15.87 12.36
CA THR A 74 -2.00 -17.16 11.85
C THR A 74 -3.05 -17.79 10.96
N PHE A 75 -2.63 -18.67 10.06
CA PHE A 75 -3.49 -19.63 9.39
C PHE A 75 -4.15 -20.55 10.42
N SER A 76 -5.16 -21.31 9.98
CA SER A 76 -5.88 -22.31 10.79
C SER A 76 -4.97 -23.42 11.34
N ASP A 77 -3.84 -23.68 10.68
CA ASP A 77 -2.81 -24.63 11.13
C ASP A 77 -1.81 -24.04 12.15
N GLY A 78 -1.97 -22.77 12.51
CA GLY A 78 -1.09 -22.06 13.45
C GLY A 78 0.12 -21.36 12.81
N THR A 79 0.34 -21.50 11.50
CA THR A 79 1.45 -20.83 10.81
C THR A 79 1.20 -19.31 10.69
N PRO A 80 2.13 -18.43 11.07
CA PRO A 80 1.98 -16.98 10.84
C PRO A 80 1.76 -16.65 9.37
N PHE A 81 0.88 -15.68 9.06
CA PHE A 81 0.52 -15.33 7.67
C PHE A 81 1.73 -15.04 6.79
N ALA A 82 2.68 -14.23 7.28
CA ALA A 82 3.89 -13.87 6.55
C ALA A 82 4.73 -15.12 6.17
N GLN A 83 4.87 -16.06 7.11
CA GLN A 83 5.60 -17.30 6.88
C GLN A 83 4.84 -18.23 5.92
N ALA A 84 3.52 -18.32 6.06
CA ALA A 84 2.68 -19.16 5.22
C ALA A 84 2.74 -18.74 3.74
N VAL A 85 2.71 -17.44 3.43
CA VAL A 85 2.82 -16.95 2.04
C VAL A 85 4.25 -17.02 1.52
N ALA A 86 5.24 -16.72 2.35
CA ALA A 86 6.65 -16.83 1.97
C ALA A 86 7.02 -18.27 1.60
N ALA A 87 6.55 -19.27 2.36
CA ALA A 87 6.75 -20.69 2.05
C ALA A 87 6.13 -21.13 0.71
N ARG A 88 5.18 -20.35 0.17
CA ARG A 88 4.55 -20.56 -1.13
C ARG A 88 5.22 -19.78 -2.26
N GLY A 89 6.32 -19.06 -1.99
CA GLY A 89 7.02 -18.24 -2.97
C GLY A 89 6.36 -16.90 -3.25
N ILE A 90 5.59 -16.38 -2.28
CA ILE A 90 4.90 -15.09 -2.36
C ILE A 90 5.46 -14.16 -1.28
N LEU A 91 5.85 -12.96 -1.68
CA LEU A 91 6.38 -11.94 -0.77
C LEU A 91 5.24 -11.34 0.08
N PRO A 92 5.33 -11.36 1.42
CA PRO A 92 4.37 -10.66 2.27
C PRO A 92 4.64 -9.15 2.27
N GLY A 93 3.58 -8.36 2.15
CA GLY A 93 3.61 -6.91 2.24
C GLY A 93 2.67 -6.37 3.31
N ILE A 94 2.92 -5.15 3.76
CA ILE A 94 2.15 -4.51 4.83
C ILE A 94 1.69 -3.10 4.46
N LYS A 95 0.40 -2.82 4.63
CA LYS A 95 -0.11 -1.45 4.62
C LYS A 95 0.24 -0.76 5.93
N VAL A 96 0.92 0.38 5.85
CA VAL A 96 1.42 1.10 7.05
C VAL A 96 0.80 2.48 7.27
N ASP A 97 0.07 3.01 6.29
CA ASP A 97 -0.73 4.22 6.48
C ASP A 97 -1.93 3.99 7.41
N THR A 98 -2.33 5.02 8.14
CA THR A 98 -3.49 5.01 9.05
C THR A 98 -4.74 5.65 8.41
N GLY A 99 -4.70 5.81 7.08
CA GLY A 99 -5.77 6.31 6.24
C GLY A 99 -5.70 7.80 5.90
N ALA A 100 -6.39 8.15 4.82
CA ALA A 100 -6.57 9.53 4.37
C ALA A 100 -7.58 10.27 5.27
N LYS A 101 -7.15 11.36 5.92
CA LYS A 101 -7.94 12.20 6.83
C LYS A 101 -8.15 13.59 6.22
N PRO A 102 -9.19 14.34 6.63
CA PRO A 102 -9.33 15.74 6.22
C PRO A 102 -8.05 16.54 6.50
N CYS A 103 -7.56 17.30 5.54
CA CYS A 103 -6.33 18.08 5.69
C CYS A 103 -6.64 19.46 6.31
N PRO A 104 -6.11 19.77 7.51
CA PRO A 104 -6.31 21.10 8.11
C PRO A 104 -5.77 22.20 7.20
N GLY A 105 -6.60 23.20 6.92
CA GLY A 105 -6.25 24.32 6.03
C GLY A 105 -6.55 24.09 4.54
N LEU A 106 -6.95 22.87 4.15
CA LEU A 106 -7.34 22.52 2.77
C LEU A 106 -8.74 21.88 2.76
N PRO A 107 -9.81 22.69 2.78
CA PRO A 107 -11.19 22.18 2.85
C PRO A 107 -11.50 21.20 1.71
N GLY A 108 -12.07 20.04 2.04
CA GLY A 108 -12.45 19.01 1.07
C GLY A 108 -11.30 18.07 0.66
N GLU A 109 -10.05 18.42 0.94
CA GLU A 109 -8.89 17.62 0.57
C GLU A 109 -8.39 16.77 1.74
N LYS A 110 -7.59 15.75 1.42
CA LYS A 110 -7.11 14.77 2.40
C LYS A 110 -5.59 14.74 2.48
N VAL A 111 -5.10 14.39 3.66
CA VAL A 111 -3.71 14.01 3.93
C VAL A 111 -3.70 12.60 4.51
N THR A 112 -2.79 11.75 4.04
CA THR A 112 -2.61 10.44 4.63
C THR A 112 -1.71 10.50 5.86
N GLU A 113 -2.14 9.87 6.95
CA GLU A 113 -1.41 9.83 8.22
C GLU A 113 -0.68 8.49 8.43
N GLY A 114 0.22 8.45 9.42
CA GLY A 114 0.93 7.23 9.85
C GLY A 114 2.45 7.37 9.97
N LEU A 115 3.01 8.59 9.86
CA LEU A 115 4.47 8.78 9.95
C LEU A 115 5.00 8.66 11.39
N ASP A 116 4.17 8.97 12.39
CA ASP A 116 4.55 8.90 13.79
C ASP A 116 4.87 7.46 14.20
N GLY A 117 6.08 7.24 14.73
CA GLY A 117 6.57 5.92 15.11
C GLY A 117 6.82 4.95 13.93
N LEU A 118 6.70 5.41 12.67
CA LEU A 118 6.81 4.56 11.49
C LEU A 118 8.11 3.73 11.44
N PRO A 119 9.32 4.27 11.72
CA PRO A 119 10.55 3.48 11.67
C PRO A 119 10.53 2.25 12.60
N ALA A 120 9.99 2.40 13.82
CA ALA A 120 9.87 1.30 14.76
C ALA A 120 8.87 0.23 14.28
N ARG A 121 7.73 0.66 13.72
CA ARG A 121 6.73 -0.26 13.14
C ARG A 121 7.29 -1.01 11.94
N LEU A 122 8.03 -0.34 11.06
CA LEU A 122 8.65 -0.97 9.89
C LEU A 122 9.70 -2.02 10.31
N ALA A 123 10.53 -1.72 11.31
CA ALA A 123 11.48 -2.69 11.86
C ALA A 123 10.77 -3.92 12.45
N GLU A 124 9.65 -3.72 13.16
CA GLU A 124 8.81 -4.82 13.66
C GLU A 124 8.24 -5.66 12.50
N TYR A 125 7.65 -5.02 11.49
CA TYR A 125 7.07 -5.73 10.35
C TYR A 125 8.13 -6.50 9.53
N ALA A 126 9.33 -5.92 9.36
CA ALA A 126 10.45 -6.63 8.75
C ALA A 126 10.84 -7.87 9.57
N ALA A 127 10.88 -7.76 10.91
CA ALA A 127 11.14 -8.91 11.79
C ALA A 127 10.03 -9.97 11.75
N MET A 128 8.78 -9.57 11.48
CA MET A 128 7.66 -10.49 11.22
C MET A 128 7.72 -11.16 9.83
N GLY A 129 8.62 -10.69 8.95
CA GLY A 129 8.87 -11.25 7.63
C GLY A 129 8.31 -10.46 6.46
N ALA A 130 7.73 -9.27 6.68
CA ALA A 130 7.32 -8.39 5.58
C ALA A 130 8.54 -8.04 4.70
N ALA A 131 8.35 -8.03 3.38
CA ALA A 131 9.38 -7.70 2.39
C ALA A 131 9.15 -6.32 1.75
N PHE A 132 7.91 -5.82 1.79
CA PHE A 132 7.53 -4.55 1.22
C PHE A 132 6.39 -3.90 2.01
N ALA A 133 6.19 -2.61 1.81
CA ALA A 133 5.12 -1.87 2.45
C ALA A 133 4.28 -1.11 1.41
N LYS A 134 3.11 -0.63 1.83
CA LYS A 134 2.24 0.23 1.02
C LYS A 134 1.80 1.47 1.80
N TRP A 135 1.77 2.60 1.11
CA TRP A 135 1.18 3.84 1.58
C TRP A 135 0.35 4.50 0.49
N ARG A 136 -0.93 4.75 0.78
CA ARG A 136 -1.89 5.35 -0.16
C ARG A 136 -2.13 6.83 0.14
N ALA A 137 -1.78 7.72 -0.78
CA ALA A 137 -2.29 9.08 -0.84
C ALA A 137 -3.48 9.16 -1.81
N VAL A 138 -4.44 10.05 -1.55
CA VAL A 138 -5.68 10.15 -2.35
C VAL A 138 -5.88 11.60 -2.79
N PHE A 139 -6.10 11.78 -4.09
CA PHE A 139 -6.40 13.07 -4.72
C PHE A 139 -7.74 12.99 -5.45
N GLU A 140 -8.62 13.95 -5.18
CA GLU A 140 -9.93 14.04 -5.82
C GLU A 140 -9.91 15.17 -6.86
N ILE A 141 -10.44 14.91 -8.05
CA ILE A 141 -10.53 15.91 -9.12
C ILE A 141 -11.88 16.61 -9.04
N THR A 142 -11.83 17.92 -8.85
CA THR A 142 -12.97 18.84 -9.00
C THR A 142 -12.53 20.05 -9.83
N ASP A 143 -13.38 21.07 -9.96
CA ASP A 143 -13.03 22.33 -10.61
C ASP A 143 -11.85 23.05 -9.93
N SER A 144 -11.59 22.77 -8.65
CA SER A 144 -10.55 23.44 -7.85
C SER A 144 -9.56 22.51 -7.14
N THR A 145 -9.71 21.19 -7.28
CA THR A 145 -8.83 20.19 -6.62
C THR A 145 -8.20 19.23 -7.65
N PRO A 146 -7.04 18.64 -7.34
CA PRO A 146 -6.24 18.87 -6.13
C PRO A 146 -5.54 20.23 -6.12
N THR A 147 -5.43 20.86 -4.96
CA THR A 147 -4.63 22.07 -4.79
C THR A 147 -3.15 21.72 -4.71
N ARG A 148 -2.30 22.69 -5.08
CA ARG A 148 -0.84 22.55 -4.90
C ARG A 148 -0.44 22.24 -3.45
N GLY A 149 -1.23 22.70 -2.48
CA GLY A 149 -1.04 22.39 -1.06
C GLY A 149 -1.22 20.89 -0.79
N ALA A 150 -2.32 20.31 -1.25
CA ALA A 150 -2.60 18.88 -1.04
C ALA A 150 -1.58 17.99 -1.76
N ILE A 151 -1.19 18.36 -2.98
CA ILE A 151 -0.11 17.69 -3.74
C ILE A 151 1.18 17.70 -2.92
N ARG A 152 1.60 18.87 -2.41
CA ARG A 152 2.86 19.01 -1.67
C ARG A 152 2.87 18.20 -0.38
N VAL A 153 1.81 18.28 0.42
CA VAL A 153 1.75 17.61 1.73
C VAL A 153 1.75 16.08 1.56
N ASN A 154 1.01 15.55 0.59
CA ASN A 154 1.00 14.11 0.34
C ASN A 154 2.29 13.62 -0.32
N ALA A 155 2.92 14.41 -1.21
CA ALA A 155 4.21 14.06 -1.80
C ALA A 155 5.33 14.00 -0.74
N ASP A 156 5.35 14.95 0.21
CA ASP A 156 6.27 14.92 1.36
C ASP A 156 6.07 13.67 2.20
N ALA A 157 4.81 13.36 2.54
CA ALA A 157 4.49 12.18 3.35
C ALA A 157 4.90 10.87 2.67
N LEU A 158 4.60 10.72 1.36
CA LEU A 158 5.01 9.56 0.56
C LEU A 158 6.53 9.40 0.52
N ALA A 159 7.27 10.49 0.36
CA ALA A 159 8.73 10.43 0.30
C ALA A 159 9.35 10.05 1.66
N ARG A 160 8.84 10.62 2.76
CA ARG A 160 9.28 10.28 4.12
C ARG A 160 8.99 8.82 4.46
N TYR A 161 7.81 8.34 4.06
CA TYR A 161 7.43 6.93 4.15
C TYR A 161 8.41 6.04 3.37
N ALA A 162 8.69 6.37 2.11
CA ALA A 162 9.53 5.56 1.23
C ALA A 162 10.98 5.47 1.75
N ALA A 163 11.54 6.58 2.21
CA ALA A 163 12.87 6.60 2.83
C ALA A 163 12.92 5.70 4.08
N ALA A 164 11.92 5.80 4.96
CA ALA A 164 11.85 4.97 6.17
C ALA A 164 11.73 3.47 5.84
N CYS A 165 11.00 3.10 4.77
CA CYS A 165 10.93 1.71 4.31
C CYS A 165 12.30 1.19 3.89
N GLN A 166 13.05 1.96 3.11
CA GLN A 166 14.38 1.54 2.63
C GLN A 166 15.38 1.39 3.78
N GLU A 167 15.33 2.27 4.79
CA GLU A 167 16.13 2.11 6.01
C GLU A 167 15.80 0.82 6.77
N ALA A 168 14.52 0.40 6.76
CA ALA A 168 14.07 -0.85 7.36
C ALA A 168 14.30 -2.09 6.46
N GLY A 169 14.87 -1.93 5.26
CA GLY A 169 15.09 -3.01 4.31
C GLY A 169 13.81 -3.47 3.57
N LEU A 170 12.76 -2.66 3.57
CA LEU A 170 11.48 -2.94 2.92
C LEU A 170 11.36 -2.14 1.61
N VAL A 171 10.78 -2.75 0.58
CA VAL A 171 10.43 -2.05 -0.66
C VAL A 171 9.18 -1.17 -0.43
N PRO A 172 9.22 0.14 -0.66
CA PRO A 172 8.02 0.97 -0.61
C PRO A 172 7.21 0.87 -1.91
N ILE A 173 5.91 0.59 -1.78
CA ILE A 173 4.91 0.86 -2.83
C ILE A 173 4.38 2.28 -2.59
N VAL A 174 4.75 3.19 -3.49
CA VAL A 174 4.34 4.58 -3.49
C VAL A 174 3.05 4.71 -4.32
N GLU A 175 1.93 5.00 -3.65
CA GLU A 175 0.59 5.01 -4.24
C GLU A 175 -0.07 6.40 -4.15
N PRO A 176 0.23 7.33 -5.08
CA PRO A 176 -0.48 8.60 -5.20
C PRO A 176 -1.72 8.43 -6.08
N GLU A 177 -2.81 7.97 -5.51
CA GLU A 177 -4.03 7.66 -6.26
C GLU A 177 -4.83 8.92 -6.59
N VAL A 178 -4.95 9.21 -7.88
CA VAL A 178 -5.90 10.20 -8.40
C VAL A 178 -7.22 9.47 -8.67
N LEU A 179 -8.28 9.85 -7.95
CA LEU A 179 -9.58 9.19 -8.06
C LEU A 179 -10.19 9.44 -9.44
N MET A 180 -10.72 8.37 -10.04
CA MET A 180 -11.43 8.43 -11.33
C MET A 180 -12.87 8.93 -11.19
N ASP A 181 -13.42 8.92 -9.96
CA ASP A 181 -14.79 9.36 -9.71
C ASP A 181 -14.96 10.85 -10.05
N GLY A 182 -16.04 11.20 -10.74
CA GLY A 182 -16.40 12.58 -11.09
C GLY A 182 -16.82 12.75 -12.55
N GLU A 183 -17.05 13.99 -12.95
CA GLU A 183 -17.48 14.37 -14.32
C GLU A 183 -16.33 14.92 -15.18
N HIS A 184 -15.09 14.82 -14.70
CA HIS A 184 -13.91 15.37 -15.37
C HIS A 184 -13.55 14.57 -16.63
N SER A 185 -12.89 15.23 -17.59
CA SER A 185 -12.42 14.58 -18.81
C SER A 185 -11.17 13.73 -18.55
N ARG A 186 -10.91 12.79 -19.46
CA ARG A 186 -9.64 12.03 -19.47
C ARG A 186 -8.42 12.95 -19.52
N ASP A 187 -8.49 14.03 -20.29
CA ASP A 187 -7.37 14.96 -20.43
C ASP A 187 -7.09 15.71 -19.12
N ARG A 188 -8.16 16.07 -18.37
CA ARG A 188 -8.01 16.64 -17.02
C ARG A 188 -7.40 15.63 -16.04
N CYS A 189 -7.80 14.37 -16.10
CA CYS A 189 -7.18 13.31 -15.29
C CYS A 189 -5.68 13.18 -15.61
N ALA A 190 -5.31 13.16 -16.89
CA ALA A 190 -3.91 13.07 -17.32
C ALA A 190 -3.07 14.26 -16.84
N GLU A 191 -3.61 15.47 -16.88
CA GLU A 191 -2.96 16.68 -16.35
C GLU A 191 -2.69 16.58 -14.85
N VAL A 192 -3.73 16.26 -14.07
CA VAL A 192 -3.62 16.14 -12.61
C VAL A 192 -2.67 15.02 -12.21
N THR A 193 -2.78 13.85 -12.83
CA THR A 193 -1.87 12.72 -12.63
C THR A 193 -0.43 13.12 -12.92
N SER A 194 -0.17 13.84 -14.02
CA SER A 194 1.18 14.32 -14.34
C SER A 194 1.74 15.28 -13.28
N GLU A 195 0.93 16.21 -12.78
CA GLU A 195 1.34 17.16 -11.73
C GLU A 195 1.66 16.45 -10.41
N VAL A 196 0.78 15.55 -9.98
CA VAL A 196 0.96 14.73 -8.77
C VAL A 196 2.23 13.89 -8.87
N HIS A 197 2.45 13.21 -10.00
CA HIS A 197 3.63 12.37 -10.20
C HIS A 197 4.94 13.15 -10.24
N ALA A 198 4.94 14.33 -10.85
CA ALA A 198 6.11 15.20 -10.85
C ALA A 198 6.50 15.60 -9.42
N ALA A 199 5.53 16.02 -8.61
CA ALA A 199 5.77 16.40 -7.22
C ALA A 199 6.25 15.22 -6.36
N VAL A 200 5.65 14.03 -6.52
CA VAL A 200 6.09 12.82 -5.80
C VAL A 200 7.52 12.46 -6.17
N ARG A 201 7.87 12.45 -7.47
CA ARG A 201 9.24 12.15 -7.93
C ARG A 201 10.26 13.16 -7.40
N GLU A 202 9.92 14.44 -7.40
CA GLU A 202 10.76 15.49 -6.81
C GLU A 202 11.04 15.22 -5.33
N ASN A 203 10.00 14.95 -4.53
CA ASN A 203 10.17 14.72 -3.08
C ASN A 203 10.91 13.41 -2.78
N LEU A 204 10.69 12.34 -3.56
CA LEU A 204 11.48 11.11 -3.46
C LEU A 204 12.97 11.38 -3.70
N ALA A 205 13.30 12.20 -4.71
CA ALA A 205 14.67 12.59 -5.00
C ALA A 205 15.28 13.45 -3.89
N LEU A 206 14.53 14.41 -3.34
CA LEU A 206 14.98 15.27 -2.23
C LEU A 206 15.33 14.47 -0.96
N LEU A 207 14.69 13.33 -0.73
CA LEU A 207 14.97 12.43 0.38
C LEU A 207 15.89 11.25 0.02
N ASN A 208 16.55 11.31 -1.14
CA ASN A 208 17.49 10.29 -1.61
C ASN A 208 16.90 8.87 -1.69
N VAL A 209 15.61 8.75 -1.97
CA VAL A 209 14.96 7.45 -2.12
C VAL A 209 15.48 6.77 -3.38
N ASP A 210 15.94 5.53 -3.23
CA ASP A 210 16.40 4.75 -4.36
C ASP A 210 15.21 4.24 -5.19
N LEU A 211 15.00 4.82 -6.36
CA LEU A 211 13.87 4.46 -7.22
C LEU A 211 13.95 3.03 -7.76
N ALA A 212 15.15 2.45 -7.89
CA ALA A 212 15.33 1.05 -8.30
C ALA A 212 14.87 0.05 -7.23
N GLY A 213 14.79 0.50 -5.98
CA GLY A 213 14.30 -0.25 -4.83
C GLY A 213 12.86 0.08 -4.44
N SER A 214 12.08 0.69 -5.34
CA SER A 214 10.72 1.17 -5.07
C SER A 214 9.76 0.73 -6.17
N CYS A 215 8.49 0.56 -5.82
CA CYS A 215 7.40 0.31 -6.78
C CYS A 215 6.41 1.47 -6.75
N SER A 216 5.73 1.73 -7.87
CA SER A 216 4.65 2.70 -7.91
C SER A 216 3.33 2.03 -8.26
N ASN A 217 2.27 2.38 -7.53
CA ASN A 217 0.90 2.01 -7.85
C ASN A 217 0.13 3.27 -8.24
N GLN A 218 -0.53 3.28 -9.41
CA GLN A 218 -1.10 4.49 -10.00
C GLN A 218 -2.43 4.18 -10.66
N THR A 219 -3.28 5.19 -10.73
CA THR A 219 -4.48 5.18 -11.56
C THR A 219 -4.09 5.14 -13.04
N TRP A 220 -4.87 4.42 -13.86
CA TRP A 220 -4.69 4.31 -15.31
C TRP A 220 -5.13 5.56 -16.07
#